data_AF-A0A0G2HUQ2-F1
#
_entry.id   AF-A0A0G2HUQ2-F1
#
_cell.length_a   1.000
_cell.length_b   1.000
_cell.length_c   1.000
_cell.angle_alpha   90.00
_cell.angle_beta   90.00
_cell.angle_gamma   90.00
#
_symmetry.space_group_name_H-M   'P 1'
#
loop_
_entity.id
_entity.type
_entity.pdbx_description
1 polymer ?
#
loop_
_entity_poly.entity_id
_entity_poly.type
_entity_poly.pdbx_seq_one_letter_code
_entity_poly.pdbx_strand_id
1 'polypeptide(L)'
;MRNNSYPEYSTKWSGSIQIGKGFNGVQGTIVTPRATGGSSAAAPPWVGLDGDTCSSAVLQTGISFYGDGSYDAWYEWIPDYSHSSSNFDISEADEIYMEVDASSKTTSVATL
;
A
#
# COMPACT_ATOMS: atom_id res chain seq x y z
N MET A 1 -10.00 -22.45 20.73
CA MET A 1 -8.69 -22.26 20.05
C MET A 1 -8.20 -20.88 20.44
N ARG A 2 -6.98 -20.75 21.00
CA ARG A 2 -6.40 -19.43 21.30
C ARG A 2 -5.63 -18.98 20.06
N ASN A 3 -6.10 -17.93 19.39
CA ASN A 3 -5.36 -17.27 18.33
C ASN A 3 -4.30 -16.38 18.99
N ASN A 4 -3.08 -16.90 19.14
CA ASN A 4 -1.95 -16.12 19.63
C ASN A 4 -1.36 -15.34 18.47
N SER A 5 -1.97 -14.20 18.13
CA SER A 5 -1.33 -13.20 17.26
C SER A 5 -0.32 -12.41 18.11
N TYR A 6 0.97 -12.62 17.86
CA TYR A 6 2.02 -11.79 18.43
C TYR A 6 2.26 -10.57 17.52
N PRO A 7 2.53 -9.38 18.07
CA PRO A 7 2.95 -8.26 17.25
C PRO A 7 4.31 -8.61 16.61
N GLU A 8 4.36 -8.61 15.29
CA GLU A 8 5.61 -8.67 14.55
C GLU A 8 6.12 -7.25 14.31
N TYR A 9 7.39 -7.01 14.63
CA TYR A 9 8.02 -5.71 14.50
C TYR A 9 8.83 -5.67 13.20
N SER A 10 8.38 -4.86 12.24
CA SER A 10 9.19 -4.50 11.08
C SER A 10 9.86 -3.14 11.32
N THR A 11 11.09 -3.00 10.86
CA THR A 11 11.80 -1.71 10.91
C THR A 11 11.33 -0.75 9.81
N LYS A 12 10.48 -1.21 8.88
CA LYS A 12 10.05 -0.46 7.69
C LYS A 12 8.53 -0.45 7.50
N TRP A 13 7.82 -1.51 7.89
CA TRP A 13 6.38 -1.62 7.69
C TRP A 13 5.64 -1.51 9.02
N SER A 14 4.49 -0.86 8.98
CA SER A 14 3.55 -0.76 10.09
C SER A 14 2.15 -0.92 9.55
N GLY A 15 1.35 -1.77 10.18
CA GLY A 15 -0.01 -2.03 9.72
C GLY A 15 -0.52 -3.38 10.20
N SER A 16 -1.58 -3.86 9.55
CA SER A 16 -2.13 -5.18 9.77
C SER A 16 -1.64 -6.14 8.69
N ILE A 17 -1.14 -7.30 9.09
CA ILE A 17 -0.78 -8.39 8.20
C ILE A 17 -1.68 -9.57 8.50
N GLN A 18 -2.30 -10.14 7.46
CA GLN A 18 -3.10 -11.35 7.57
C GLN A 18 -2.42 -12.49 6.80
N ILE A 19 -1.96 -13.51 7.53
CA ILE A 19 -1.29 -14.67 6.95
C ILE A 19 -2.32 -15.77 6.65
N GLY A 20 -2.31 -16.27 5.41
CA GLY A 20 -3.31 -17.23 4.95
C GLY A 20 -3.11 -17.61 3.48
N LYS A 21 -4.13 -18.25 2.90
CA LYS A 21 -4.16 -18.66 1.49
C LYS A 21 -5.52 -18.32 0.89
N GLY A 22 -5.55 -18.08 -0.42
CA GLY A 22 -6.78 -17.78 -1.15
C GLY A 22 -7.23 -16.31 -1.03
N PHE A 23 -6.31 -15.41 -0.66
CA PHE A 23 -6.56 -13.98 -0.75
C PHE A 23 -6.42 -13.55 -2.20
N ASN A 24 -7.49 -12.97 -2.73
CA ASN A 24 -7.54 -12.45 -4.09
C ASN A 24 -7.71 -10.93 -4.11
N GLY A 25 -7.90 -10.29 -2.96
CA GLY A 25 -7.95 -8.84 -2.91
C GLY A 25 -7.81 -8.28 -1.51
N VAL A 26 -7.34 -7.03 -1.47
CA VAL A 26 -7.22 -6.22 -0.26
C VAL A 26 -7.64 -4.81 -0.61
N GLN A 27 -8.47 -4.22 0.25
CA GLN A 27 -8.94 -2.86 0.11
C GLN A 27 -8.79 -2.09 1.42
N GLY A 28 -8.70 -0.78 1.31
CA GLY A 28 -8.60 0.12 2.45
C GLY A 28 -8.90 1.55 2.04
N THR A 29 -9.29 2.36 3.00
CA THR A 29 -9.49 3.80 2.80
C THR A 29 -8.65 4.55 3.80
N ILE A 30 -7.98 5.61 3.35
CA ILE A 30 -7.20 6.49 4.20
C ILE A 30 -7.62 7.94 3.95
N VAL A 31 -7.61 8.73 5.03
CA VAL A 31 -7.71 10.19 4.94
C VAL A 31 -6.30 10.74 4.77
N THR A 32 -6.05 11.50 3.71
CA THR A 32 -4.74 12.08 3.43
C THR A 32 -4.35 13.13 4.48
N PRO A 33 -3.24 12.93 5.22
CA PRO A 33 -2.76 13.92 6.16
C PRO A 33 -1.84 14.93 5.47
N ARG A 34 -1.68 16.10 6.08
CA ARG A 34 -0.56 16.97 5.77
C ARG A 34 0.71 16.46 6.43
N ALA A 35 1.61 15.87 5.63
CA ALA A 35 2.92 15.47 6.11
C ALA A 35 3.80 16.70 6.42
N THR A 36 4.70 16.54 7.39
CA THR A 36 5.69 17.54 7.80
C THR A 36 7.02 16.84 8.07
N GLY A 37 8.10 17.60 8.30
CA GLY A 37 9.44 17.02 8.59
C GLY A 37 10.52 17.33 7.54
N GLY A 38 10.22 18.20 6.58
CA GLY A 38 11.15 18.64 5.53
C GLY A 38 10.96 17.88 4.22
N SER A 39 11.58 18.38 3.14
CA SER A 39 11.37 17.87 1.77
C SER A 39 11.84 16.43 1.53
N SER A 40 12.70 15.89 2.41
CA SER A 40 13.14 14.49 2.34
C SER A 40 12.30 13.53 3.17
N ALA A 41 11.30 14.01 3.91
CA ALA A 41 10.39 13.16 4.66
C ALA A 41 9.29 12.65 3.73
N ALA A 42 9.05 11.34 3.75
CA ALA A 42 7.97 10.71 3.01
C ALA A 42 7.35 9.57 3.81
N ALA A 43 6.04 9.37 3.64
CA ALA A 43 5.31 8.24 4.20
C ALA A 43 4.36 7.66 3.13
N PRO A 44 4.58 6.42 2.68
CA PRO A 44 3.73 5.78 1.69
C PRO A 44 2.79 4.74 2.33
N PRO A 45 1.53 5.07 2.65
CA PRO A 45 0.52 4.06 2.97
C PRO A 45 0.06 3.33 1.70
N TRP A 46 -0.20 2.03 1.83
CA TRP A 46 -0.62 1.17 0.73
C TRP A 46 -1.46 0.00 1.22
N VAL A 47 -2.18 -0.62 0.29
CA VAL A 47 -2.78 -1.95 0.45
C VAL A 47 -2.07 -2.92 -0.49
N GLY A 48 -1.93 -4.17 -0.08
CA GLY A 48 -1.22 -5.14 -0.90
C GLY A 48 -1.41 -6.60 -0.50
N LEU A 49 -1.04 -7.46 -1.43
CA LEU A 49 -0.96 -8.91 -1.30
C LEU A 49 0.50 -9.36 -1.36
N ASP A 50 0.81 -10.43 -0.64
CA ASP A 50 2.14 -11.02 -0.52
C ASP A 50 3.19 -10.06 0.07
N GLY A 51 4.49 -10.37 -0.07
CA GLY A 51 5.61 -9.53 0.41
C GLY A 51 6.14 -9.79 1.82
N ASP A 52 5.37 -10.51 2.65
CA ASP A 52 5.83 -10.95 3.97
C ASP A 52 6.34 -12.41 3.92
N THR A 53 5.44 -13.39 4.05
CA THR A 53 5.82 -14.82 3.94
C THR A 53 5.97 -15.30 2.50
N CYS A 54 5.37 -14.60 1.53
CA CYS A 54 5.51 -14.85 0.10
C CYS A 54 6.44 -13.79 -0.50
N SER A 55 7.72 -14.11 -0.69
CA SER A 55 8.72 -13.15 -1.17
C SER A 55 8.88 -13.11 -2.70
N SER A 56 8.12 -13.92 -3.43
CA SER A 56 8.24 -14.03 -4.90
C SER A 56 7.52 -12.93 -5.68
N ALA A 57 6.53 -12.29 -5.06
CA ALA A 57 5.76 -11.21 -5.65
C ALA A 57 5.22 -10.32 -4.53
N VAL A 58 4.95 -9.06 -4.86
CA VAL A 58 4.17 -8.14 -4.03
C VAL A 58 3.31 -7.36 -5.00
N LEU A 59 1.99 -7.45 -4.82
CA LEU A 59 1.05 -6.61 -5.56
C LEU A 59 0.53 -5.56 -4.60
N GLN A 60 0.79 -4.29 -4.88
CA GLN A 60 0.46 -3.20 -3.97
C GLN A 60 0.11 -1.91 -4.72
N THR A 61 -0.76 -1.12 -4.11
CA THR A 61 -1.14 0.20 -4.60
C THR A 61 -1.32 1.15 -3.44
N GLY A 62 -0.98 2.41 -3.64
CA GLY A 62 -1.02 3.38 -2.57
C GLY A 62 -0.76 4.80 -3.00
N ILE A 63 -0.59 5.64 -1.98
CA ILE A 63 -0.21 7.05 -2.10
C ILE A 63 1.08 7.28 -1.32
N SER A 64 1.79 8.35 -1.65
CA SER A 64 2.95 8.83 -0.91
C SER A 64 2.67 10.25 -0.45
N PHE A 65 2.86 10.52 0.83
CA PHE A 65 2.82 11.87 1.40
C PHE A 65 4.24 12.38 1.56
N TYR A 66 4.53 13.60 1.10
CA TYR A 66 5.85 14.23 1.28
C TYR A 66 5.78 15.40 2.25
N GLY A 67 6.86 15.62 3.00
CA GLY A 67 6.94 16.66 4.02
C GLY A 67 6.96 18.09 3.47
N ASP A 68 7.02 18.26 2.15
CA ASP A 68 6.79 19.53 1.44
C ASP A 68 5.31 19.78 1.08
N GLY A 69 4.43 18.82 1.37
CA GLY A 69 3.00 18.88 1.10
C GLY A 69 2.59 18.32 -0.27
N SER A 70 3.52 17.76 -1.04
CA SER A 70 3.21 17.03 -2.27
C SER A 70 2.71 15.60 -1.99
N TYR A 71 2.02 15.04 -2.98
CA TYR A 71 1.41 13.72 -2.95
C TYR A 71 1.66 13.02 -4.27
N ASP A 72 1.89 11.70 -4.24
CA ASP A 72 1.96 10.87 -5.45
C ASP A 72 1.14 9.60 -5.29
N ALA A 73 0.36 9.25 -6.31
CA ALA A 73 -0.29 7.94 -6.44
C ALA A 73 0.62 6.95 -7.16
N TRP A 74 0.61 5.68 -6.74
CA TRP A 74 1.45 4.65 -7.35
C TRP A 74 0.86 3.25 -7.22
N TYR A 75 1.27 2.37 -8.13
CA TYR A 75 1.09 0.92 -8.01
C TYR A 75 2.41 0.20 -8.29
N GLU A 76 2.58 -0.99 -7.75
CA GLU A 76 3.77 -1.81 -7.96
C GLU A 76 3.41 -3.30 -7.96
N TRP A 77 4.04 -4.05 -8.87
CA TRP A 77 3.98 -5.50 -8.90
C TRP A 77 5.37 -6.11 -9.02
N ILE A 78 6.03 -6.37 -7.89
CA ILE A 78 7.37 -6.96 -7.86
C ILE A 78 7.38 -8.31 -8.62
N PRO A 79 8.33 -8.55 -9.54
CA PRO A 79 9.59 -7.82 -9.75
C PRO A 79 9.56 -6.62 -10.71
N ASP A 80 8.39 -6.22 -11.21
CA ASP A 80 8.27 -4.98 -11.98
C ASP A 80 8.44 -3.75 -11.07
N TYR A 81 8.89 -2.65 -11.66
CA TYR A 81 9.11 -1.39 -10.93
C TYR A 81 7.78 -0.74 -10.54
N SER A 82 7.83 0.16 -9.56
CA SER A 82 6.67 0.99 -9.25
C SER A 82 6.37 1.97 -10.38
N HIS A 83 5.08 2.19 -10.61
CA HIS A 83 4.56 3.11 -11.60
C HIS A 83 3.76 4.20 -10.89
N SER A 84 4.23 5.44 -10.99
CA SER A 84 3.50 6.60 -10.50
C SER A 84 2.44 7.05 -11.51
N SER A 85 1.29 7.49 -10.99
CA SER A 85 0.24 8.12 -11.78
C SER A 85 0.23 9.62 -11.49
N SER A 86 0.58 10.43 -12.49
CA SER A 86 0.50 11.90 -12.40
C SER A 86 -0.89 12.45 -12.67
N ASN A 87 -1.87 11.60 -12.98
CA ASN A 87 -3.23 12.01 -13.36
C ASN A 87 -4.23 11.88 -12.20
N PHE A 88 -3.75 11.72 -10.98
CA PHE A 88 -4.56 11.54 -9.79
C PHE A 88 -4.27 12.68 -8.83
N ASP A 89 -5.14 13.70 -8.84
CA ASP A 89 -5.01 14.85 -7.96
C ASP A 89 -5.37 14.45 -6.52
N ILE A 90 -4.42 14.64 -5.60
CA ILE A 90 -4.59 14.35 -4.18
C ILE A 90 -4.41 15.65 -3.40
N SER A 91 -5.35 15.92 -2.50
CA SER A 91 -5.33 17.04 -1.56
C SER A 91 -5.31 16.52 -0.12
N GLU A 92 -4.99 17.40 0.83
CA GLU A 92 -5.16 17.14 2.26
C GLU A 92 -6.65 16.91 2.58
N ALA A 93 -6.92 15.94 3.47
CA ALA A 93 -8.24 15.52 3.94
C ALA A 93 -9.13 14.80 2.90
N ASP A 94 -8.59 14.43 1.74
CA ASP A 94 -9.26 13.53 0.82
C ASP A 94 -9.37 12.12 1.41
N GLU A 95 -10.50 11.46 1.17
CA GLU A 95 -10.70 10.03 1.46
C GLU A 95 -10.30 9.21 0.23
N ILE A 96 -9.12 8.61 0.29
CA ILE A 96 -8.57 7.81 -0.82
C ILE A 96 -8.90 6.34 -0.57
N TYR A 97 -9.69 5.77 -1.48
CA TYR A 97 -9.92 4.34 -1.56
C TYR A 97 -8.78 3.67 -2.34
N MET A 98 -8.30 2.54 -1.85
CA MET A 98 -7.24 1.75 -2.48
C MET A 98 -7.68 0.30 -2.51
N GLU A 99 -7.47 -0.37 -3.64
CA GLU A 99 -7.77 -1.79 -3.79
C GLU A 99 -6.77 -2.47 -4.74
N VAL A 100 -6.36 -3.67 -4.37
CA VAL A 100 -5.74 -4.62 -5.30
C VAL A 100 -6.63 -5.85 -5.44
N ASP A 101 -6.88 -6.28 -6.67
CA ASP A 101 -7.56 -7.54 -7.01
C ASP A 101 -6.62 -8.38 -7.87
N ALA A 102 -6.27 -9.57 -7.38
CA ALA A 102 -5.51 -10.60 -8.09
C ALA A 102 -6.44 -11.73 -8.55
N SER A 103 -7.16 -11.49 -9.65
CA SER A 103 -7.99 -12.50 -10.33
C SER A 103 -7.23 -13.78 -10.71
N SER A 104 -5.90 -13.70 -10.89
CA SER A 104 -5.00 -14.85 -11.00
C SER A 104 -3.59 -14.50 -10.51
N LYS A 105 -2.68 -15.48 -10.49
CA LYS A 105 -1.26 -15.27 -10.14
C LYS A 105 -0.52 -14.32 -11.10
N THR A 106 -1.10 -14.02 -12.27
CA THR A 106 -0.48 -13.22 -13.33
C THR A 106 -1.43 -12.18 -13.91
N THR A 107 -2.59 -11.96 -13.29
CA THR A 107 -3.55 -10.95 -13.72
C THR A 107 -4.11 -10.24 -12.50
N SER A 108 -3.93 -8.93 -12.46
CA SER A 108 -4.43 -8.11 -11.38
C SER A 108 -4.92 -6.76 -11.87
N VAL A 109 -5.68 -6.09 -11.00
CA VAL A 109 -6.11 -4.70 -11.13
C VAL A 109 -5.75 -3.99 -9.83
N ALA A 110 -5.17 -2.79 -9.96
CA ALA A 110 -4.96 -1.87 -8.86
C ALA A 110 -5.85 -0.64 -9.09
N THR A 111 -6.60 -0.25 -8.07
CA THR A 111 -7.54 0.88 -8.10
C THR A 111 -7.15 1.91 -7.04
N LEU A 112 -7.10 3.17 -7.44
CA LEU A 112 -7.02 4.36 -6.60
C LEU A 112 -8.13 5.34 -7.01
#